data_AF-A0A8S3R8U9-F1
#
_entry.id   AF-A0A8S3R8U9-F1
#
_cell.length_a   1.000
_cell.length_b   1.000
_cell.length_c   1.000
_cell.angle_alpha   90.00
_cell.angle_beta   90.00
_cell.angle_gamma   90.00
#
_symmetry.space_group_name_H-M   'P 1'
#
loop_
_entity.id
_entity.type
_entity.pdbx_description
1 polymer ?
#
loop_
_entity_poly.entity_id
_entity_poly.type
_entity_poly.pdbx_seq_one_letter_code
_entity_poly.pdbx_strand_id
1 'polypeptide(L)'
;MKKPIRNRLYELKNKHSTLSPKVISYIMKCFNYLIAQDKGQPKKIEENLNALSKHPFGDHSSCSTDWCRFIADPSIKYKSLPYGKPLQDKALQESLTTLFQKYILNSEKLANLGSTQSNESFNKSVAAKAPKNRFYGGSRSLAYRVAAAVAQKNTGHRYTVDVNVSSGLSPGLYTRKLATLRDIQARKRKAVAITTEAKLRRIALKASRNQSSSTFEVREGVCYQSNTMIDTATEDSDEKILEIPAPKNKPVENDSKPDISTMTHIYFDIEATGLGKKELIETKPSLKKRQYLILHLGPFCIENFTIFYSKNTPPLVVQHGRTSHITQISARRGLETFSKYILPAREITPKAAEVTGLTFQNGSLYLLDKIVPAVGVKEGLTGFISFLEKSTNNVIFGHNIYNYDCPVLYNALDNCSLLDDFQSKIVGFVDTLKLFKLSFPNLGSYSQCKLCDTLINLSYDAHNAEDDVNALFRLVNEKIDNFTDVQKVFQSELSVFYNYVSLKQMNKNVPSLKQMLDDKVVTKRTANCIARSGLNLSHLRLAYSRNGRTGIKDIFSEPCGSKARVTKSAKIIDSVSDFLKEL
;
A
#
# COMPACT_ATOMS: atom_id res chain seq x y z
N MET A 1 37.74 13.63 -3.32
CA MET A 1 37.63 14.72 -2.32
C MET A 1 36.27 14.81 -1.61
N LYS A 2 35.12 14.69 -2.29
CA LYS A 2 33.78 14.78 -1.63
C LYS A 2 33.51 13.70 -0.56
N LYS A 3 33.98 12.48 -0.78
CA LYS A 3 33.81 11.34 0.15
C LYS A 3 34.68 11.49 1.41
N PRO A 4 35.99 11.81 1.32
CA PRO A 4 36.83 12.07 2.50
C PRO A 4 36.32 13.16 3.44
N ILE A 5 35.92 14.34 2.93
CA ILE A 5 35.43 15.43 3.79
C ILE A 5 34.09 15.07 4.46
N ARG A 6 33.21 14.38 3.74
CA ARG A 6 31.96 13.86 4.30
C ARG A 6 32.22 12.87 5.43
N ASN A 7 33.16 11.93 5.24
CA ASN A 7 33.52 10.97 6.28
C ASN A 7 34.07 11.66 7.52
N ARG A 8 34.98 12.63 7.36
CA ARG A 8 35.50 13.44 8.48
C ARG A 8 34.41 14.22 9.22
N LEU A 9 33.40 14.72 8.51
CA LEU A 9 32.23 15.35 9.15
C LEU A 9 31.38 14.34 9.95
N TYR A 10 31.27 13.08 9.49
CA TYR A 10 30.63 12.01 10.25
C TYR A 10 31.49 11.54 11.44
N GLU A 11 32.82 11.58 11.35
CA GLU A 11 33.71 11.35 12.49
C GLU A 11 33.56 12.45 13.56
N LEU A 12 33.46 13.72 13.13
CA LEU A 12 33.21 14.85 14.04
C LEU A 12 31.84 14.78 14.71
N LYS A 13 30.83 14.21 14.04
CA LYS A 13 29.51 13.98 14.63
C LYS A 13 29.57 13.12 15.90
N ASN A 14 30.51 12.18 16.00
CA ASN A 14 30.66 11.36 17.20
C ASN A 14 31.12 12.18 18.41
N LYS A 15 31.74 13.34 18.18
CA LYS A 15 32.20 14.27 19.24
C LYS A 15 31.22 15.41 19.48
N HIS A 16 30.43 15.78 18.47
CA HIS A 16 29.50 16.91 18.50
C HIS A 16 28.10 16.47 18.04
N SER A 17 27.17 16.30 18.98
CA SER A 17 25.79 15.83 18.70
C SER A 17 24.98 16.82 17.84
N THR A 18 25.42 18.08 17.78
CA THR A 18 24.87 19.17 16.94
C THR A 18 25.04 18.91 15.43
N LEU A 19 26.00 18.08 15.01
CA LEU A 19 26.25 17.66 13.61
C LEU A 19 25.24 16.59 13.14
N SER A 20 23.97 16.94 13.04
CA SER A 20 22.97 16.02 12.46
C SER A 20 23.26 15.71 10.98
N PRO A 21 22.77 14.58 10.42
CA PRO A 21 22.91 14.27 8.99
C PRO A 21 22.39 15.37 8.05
N LYS A 22 21.39 16.15 8.50
CA LYS A 22 20.87 17.32 7.77
C LYS A 22 21.88 18.47 7.74
N VAL A 23 22.53 18.75 8.88
CA VAL A 23 23.57 19.79 9.00
C VAL A 23 24.81 19.41 8.18
N ILE A 24 25.25 18.16 8.24
CA ILE A 24 26.35 17.65 7.38
C ILE A 24 26.00 17.83 5.90
N SER A 25 24.76 17.50 5.50
CA SER A 25 24.31 17.67 4.12
C SER A 25 24.28 19.13 3.68
N TYR A 26 23.95 20.04 4.59
CA TYR A 26 23.99 21.49 4.36
C TYR A 26 25.41 22.01 4.18
N ILE A 27 26.34 21.69 5.09
CA ILE A 27 27.76 22.08 4.99
C ILE A 27 28.36 21.55 3.68
N MET A 28 28.09 20.28 3.35
CA MET A 28 28.51 19.68 2.09
C MET A 28 27.93 20.40 0.88
N LYS A 29 26.70 20.92 0.96
CA LYS A 29 26.07 21.67 -0.13
C LYS A 29 26.80 23.00 -0.34
N CYS A 30 27.07 23.75 0.71
CA CYS A 30 27.82 25.01 0.65
C CYS A 30 29.25 24.78 0.10
N PHE A 31 29.96 23.79 0.64
CA PHE A 31 31.28 23.38 0.13
C PHE A 31 31.26 23.06 -1.38
N ASN A 32 30.22 22.36 -1.86
CA ASN A 32 30.12 22.01 -3.28
C ASN A 32 29.85 23.23 -4.18
N TYR A 33 29.12 24.24 -3.70
CA TYR A 33 28.86 25.45 -4.47
C TYR A 33 30.12 26.30 -4.60
N LEU A 34 30.81 26.53 -3.48
CA LEU A 34 32.09 27.22 -3.43
C LEU A 34 33.08 26.66 -4.44
N ILE A 35 33.38 25.35 -4.35
CA ILE A 35 34.34 24.69 -5.26
C ILE A 35 33.89 24.75 -6.73
N ALA A 36 32.58 24.81 -7.00
CA ALA A 36 32.07 24.91 -8.36
C ALA A 36 32.17 26.32 -8.94
N GLN A 37 32.05 27.35 -8.12
CA GLN A 37 32.10 28.77 -8.53
C GLN A 37 33.54 29.26 -8.69
N ASP A 38 34.45 28.86 -7.80
CA ASP A 38 35.83 29.37 -7.75
C ASP A 38 36.85 28.47 -8.47
N LYS A 39 36.41 27.76 -9.51
CA LYS A 39 37.27 26.83 -10.23
C LYS A 39 38.46 27.56 -10.86
N GLY A 40 39.67 27.05 -10.62
CA GLY A 40 40.92 27.67 -11.09
C GLY A 40 41.37 28.90 -10.29
N GLN A 41 40.70 29.26 -9.19
CA GLN A 41 41.02 30.45 -8.37
C GLN A 41 41.35 30.03 -6.93
N PRO A 42 42.60 29.64 -6.63
CA PRO A 42 42.98 29.09 -5.32
C PRO A 42 42.75 30.09 -4.17
N LYS A 43 43.10 31.37 -4.36
CA LYS A 43 42.91 32.42 -3.36
C LYS A 43 41.45 32.60 -2.93
N LYS A 44 40.51 32.59 -3.89
CA LYS A 44 39.08 32.68 -3.58
C LYS A 44 38.56 31.44 -2.85
N ILE A 45 39.08 30.26 -3.16
CA ILE A 45 38.75 29.03 -2.44
C ILE A 45 39.19 29.13 -0.97
N GLU A 46 40.37 29.69 -0.70
CA GLU A 46 40.86 29.90 0.67
C GLU A 46 39.96 30.84 1.47
N GLU A 47 39.63 32.00 0.89
CA GLU A 47 38.74 33.01 1.48
C GLU A 47 37.36 32.41 1.78
N ASN A 48 36.76 31.73 0.79
CA ASN A 48 35.43 31.16 0.95
C ASN A 48 35.41 29.93 1.89
N LEU A 49 36.50 29.17 2.01
CA LEU A 49 36.58 28.06 2.97
C LEU A 49 36.70 28.58 4.41
N ASN A 50 37.41 29.68 4.60
CA ASN A 50 37.43 30.41 5.87
C ASN A 50 36.05 31.00 6.20
N ALA A 51 35.34 31.50 5.19
CA ALA A 51 33.96 31.94 5.36
C ALA A 51 33.01 30.77 5.71
N LEU A 52 33.23 29.59 5.15
CA LEU A 52 32.40 28.41 5.40
C LEU A 52 32.54 27.86 6.83
N SER A 53 33.66 28.09 7.53
CA SER A 53 33.78 27.71 8.94
C SER A 53 32.91 28.59 9.85
N LYS A 54 32.59 29.82 9.42
CA LYS A 54 31.82 30.83 10.17
C LYS A 54 30.34 30.88 9.74
N HIS A 55 30.07 30.67 8.46
CA HIS A 55 28.75 30.80 7.84
C HIS A 55 27.63 30.00 8.53
N PRO A 56 27.80 28.71 8.90
CA PRO A 56 26.75 27.95 9.58
C PRO A 56 26.37 28.49 10.97
N PHE A 57 27.22 29.36 11.55
CA PHE A 57 27.07 29.95 12.88
C PHE A 57 26.49 31.37 12.84
N GLY A 58 26.11 31.86 11.64
CA GLY A 58 25.49 33.18 11.47
C GLY A 58 26.48 34.33 11.27
N ASP A 59 27.79 34.05 11.27
CA ASP A 59 28.79 35.04 10.91
C ASP A 59 29.03 35.03 9.40
N HIS A 60 28.54 36.09 8.75
CA HIS A 60 28.65 36.32 7.31
C HIS A 60 29.70 37.37 6.94
N SER A 61 30.49 37.89 7.90
CA SER A 61 31.48 38.94 7.68
C SER A 61 32.51 38.59 6.61
N SER A 62 32.89 37.31 6.55
CA SER A 62 33.90 36.80 5.61
C SER A 62 33.29 36.22 4.32
N CYS A 63 31.97 36.27 4.13
CA CYS A 63 31.30 35.66 2.98
C CYS A 63 31.29 36.58 1.75
N SER A 64 31.30 36.00 0.54
CA SER A 64 31.04 36.70 -0.72
C SER A 64 29.55 36.69 -1.10
N THR A 65 29.08 37.74 -1.78
CA THR A 65 27.74 37.85 -2.38
C THR A 65 27.47 36.76 -3.44
N ASP A 66 28.52 36.18 -4.03
CA ASP A 66 28.42 35.16 -5.08
C ASP A 66 27.78 33.85 -4.61
N TRP A 67 27.88 33.53 -3.32
CA TRP A 67 27.35 32.27 -2.77
C TRP A 67 26.54 32.44 -1.48
N CYS A 68 26.71 33.55 -0.75
CA CYS A 68 26.00 33.81 0.49
C CYS A 68 24.77 34.70 0.27
N ARG A 69 23.59 34.10 0.32
CA ARG A 69 22.30 34.82 0.15
C ARG A 69 21.93 35.70 1.35
N PHE A 70 22.53 35.45 2.51
CA PHE A 70 22.26 36.19 3.75
C PHE A 70 22.88 37.60 3.75
N ILE A 71 23.84 37.87 2.85
CA ILE A 71 24.37 39.23 2.65
C ILE A 71 23.32 40.11 1.96
N ALA A 72 22.60 39.56 0.98
CA ALA A 72 21.58 40.29 0.24
C ALA A 72 20.26 40.40 1.03
N ASP A 73 19.92 39.40 1.84
CA ASP A 73 18.73 39.40 2.67
C ASP A 73 19.01 38.69 4.02
N PRO A 74 19.29 39.48 5.09
CA PRO A 74 19.55 38.97 6.43
C PRO A 74 18.34 38.28 7.09
N SER A 75 17.13 38.44 6.55
CA SER A 75 15.90 37.87 7.12
C SER A 75 15.63 36.42 6.68
N ILE A 76 16.42 35.90 5.72
CA ILE A 76 16.28 34.53 5.21
C ILE A 76 16.52 33.52 6.34
N LYS A 77 15.65 32.51 6.44
CA LYS A 77 15.85 31.38 7.35
C LYS A 77 16.73 30.29 6.76
N TYR A 78 17.54 29.64 7.59
CA TYR A 78 18.36 28.50 7.18
C TYR A 78 17.51 27.26 6.86
N LYS A 79 17.24 26.99 5.58
CA LYS A 79 16.36 25.88 5.14
C LYS A 79 16.79 24.48 5.62
N SER A 80 18.05 24.28 5.98
CA SER A 80 18.62 22.97 6.30
C SER A 80 19.23 22.87 7.70
N LEU A 81 19.18 23.95 8.50
CA LEU A 81 19.57 23.95 9.91
C LEU A 81 18.35 23.78 10.83
N PRO A 82 18.52 23.27 12.06
CA PRO A 82 17.45 23.15 13.03
C PRO A 82 16.72 24.47 13.26
N TYR A 83 15.39 24.46 13.20
CA TYR A 83 14.52 25.62 13.45
C TYR A 83 14.80 26.86 12.56
N GLY A 84 15.56 26.69 11.48
CA GLY A 84 15.95 27.82 10.62
C GLY A 84 16.96 28.77 11.23
N LYS A 85 17.60 28.40 12.36
CA LYS A 85 18.53 29.22 13.13
C LYS A 85 19.99 28.82 12.88
N PRO A 86 20.95 29.75 13.07
CA PRO A 86 22.37 29.42 13.04
C PRO A 86 22.74 28.44 14.16
N LEU A 87 23.83 27.69 13.95
CA LEU A 87 24.43 26.84 14.98
C LEU A 87 25.05 27.72 16.08
N GLN A 88 24.99 27.28 17.33
CA GLN A 88 25.52 28.03 18.49
C GLN A 88 26.74 27.37 19.15
N ASP A 89 27.16 26.21 18.63
CA ASP A 89 28.21 25.37 19.21
C ASP A 89 29.61 25.87 18.85
N LYS A 90 30.24 26.62 19.76
CA LYS A 90 31.59 27.19 19.54
C LYS A 90 32.67 26.12 19.38
N ALA A 91 32.58 25.01 20.12
CA ALA A 91 33.55 23.91 20.02
C ALA A 91 33.48 23.21 18.65
N LEU A 92 32.28 23.11 18.08
CA LEU A 92 32.09 22.66 16.71
C LEU A 92 32.67 23.64 15.69
N GLN A 93 32.53 24.95 15.90
CA GLN A 93 33.10 25.98 15.02
C GLN A 93 34.63 25.88 14.93
N GLU A 94 35.31 25.70 16.07
CA GLU A 94 36.76 25.48 16.12
C GLU A 94 37.17 24.18 15.42
N SER A 95 36.40 23.10 15.63
CA SER A 95 36.62 21.80 14.99
C SER A 95 36.47 21.88 13.47
N LEU A 96 35.46 22.61 12.97
CA LEU A 96 35.26 22.86 11.55
C LEU A 96 36.34 23.76 10.95
N THR A 97 36.78 24.78 11.69
CA THR A 97 37.89 25.65 11.28
C THR A 97 39.17 24.83 11.09
N THR A 98 39.51 23.99 12.07
CA THR A 98 40.66 23.07 12.00
C THR A 98 40.54 22.09 10.83
N LEU A 99 39.33 21.57 10.58
CA LEU A 99 39.08 20.67 9.45
C LEU A 99 39.31 21.40 8.12
N PHE A 100 38.74 22.58 7.94
CA PHE A 100 38.85 23.35 6.70
C PHE A 100 40.25 23.91 6.47
N GLN A 101 41.02 24.20 7.51
CA GLN A 101 42.41 24.65 7.38
C GLN A 101 43.28 23.64 6.61
N LYS A 102 43.07 22.34 6.80
CA LYS A 102 43.76 21.29 6.02
C LYS A 102 43.44 21.36 4.52
N TYR A 103 42.23 21.84 4.17
CA TYR A 103 41.79 22.01 2.79
C TYR A 103 42.25 23.35 2.21
N ILE A 104 42.30 24.41 3.01
CA ILE A 104 42.89 25.72 2.66
C ILE A 104 44.35 25.54 2.25
N LEU A 105 45.15 24.81 3.03
CA LEU A 105 46.55 24.49 2.71
C LEU A 105 46.73 23.69 1.40
N ASN A 106 45.65 23.15 0.83
CA ASN A 106 45.66 22.40 -0.43
C ASN A 106 44.75 23.06 -1.47
N SER A 107 44.52 24.37 -1.38
CA SER A 107 43.65 25.17 -2.25
C SER A 107 44.00 25.02 -3.74
N GLU A 108 45.29 24.97 -4.09
CA GLU A 108 45.75 24.75 -5.47
C GLU A 108 45.25 23.41 -6.03
N LYS A 109 45.32 22.34 -5.23
CA LYS A 109 44.79 21.04 -5.62
C LYS A 109 43.27 21.08 -5.74
N LEU A 110 42.59 21.86 -4.90
CA LEU A 110 41.13 22.03 -4.93
C LEU A 110 40.66 22.81 -6.15
N ALA A 111 41.38 23.87 -6.53
CA ALA A 111 41.08 24.73 -7.69
C ALA A 111 41.11 23.96 -9.01
N ASN A 112 42.00 22.96 -9.09
CA ASN A 112 42.20 22.12 -10.27
C ASN A 112 41.35 20.85 -10.29
N LEU A 113 40.42 20.68 -9.34
CA LEU A 113 39.55 19.50 -9.32
C LEU A 113 38.57 19.50 -10.50
N GLY A 114 38.76 18.55 -11.41
CA GLY A 114 37.80 18.22 -12.46
C GLY A 114 36.56 17.48 -11.93
N SER A 115 35.50 17.47 -12.73
CA SER A 115 34.31 16.66 -12.45
C SER A 115 34.58 15.20 -12.81
N THR A 116 34.42 14.27 -11.86
CA THR A 116 34.48 12.81 -12.13
C THR A 116 33.39 12.35 -13.09
N GLN A 117 32.34 13.16 -13.29
CA GLN A 117 31.22 12.82 -14.17
C GLN A 117 31.64 12.67 -15.64
N SER A 118 32.66 13.39 -16.10
CA SER A 118 33.18 13.20 -17.47
C SER A 118 33.84 11.83 -17.60
N ASN A 119 34.61 11.43 -16.59
CA ASN A 119 35.29 10.13 -16.54
C ASN A 119 34.26 9.00 -16.41
N GLU A 120 33.25 9.14 -15.54
CA GLU A 120 32.14 8.18 -15.43
C GLU A 120 31.36 8.06 -16.74
N SER A 121 31.09 9.18 -17.41
CA SER A 121 30.44 9.18 -18.73
C SER A 121 31.29 8.48 -19.78
N PHE A 122 32.61 8.69 -19.78
CA PHE A 122 33.52 8.05 -20.71
C PHE A 122 33.63 6.54 -20.43
N ASN A 123 33.76 6.15 -19.16
CA ASN A 123 33.77 4.75 -18.74
C ASN A 123 32.51 4.01 -19.17
N LYS A 124 31.34 4.68 -19.14
CA LYS A 124 30.09 4.12 -19.67
C LYS A 124 30.15 3.92 -21.19
N SER A 125 30.71 4.86 -21.95
CA SER A 125 30.90 4.70 -23.39
C SER A 125 31.84 3.54 -23.72
N VAL A 126 32.93 3.39 -22.96
CA VAL A 126 33.86 2.26 -23.09
C VAL A 126 33.14 0.94 -22.78
N ALA A 127 32.43 0.86 -21.66
CA ALA A 127 31.67 -0.34 -21.28
C ALA A 127 30.58 -0.71 -22.28
N ALA A 128 29.98 0.27 -22.98
CA ALA A 128 29.02 -0.01 -24.05
C ALA A 128 29.68 -0.62 -25.30
N LYS A 129 30.92 -0.23 -25.64
CA LYS A 129 31.66 -0.77 -26.79
C LYS A 129 32.44 -2.05 -26.45
N ALA A 130 32.86 -2.22 -25.20
CA ALA A 130 33.57 -3.38 -24.68
C ALA A 130 32.88 -3.86 -23.38
N PRO A 131 31.72 -4.52 -23.48
CA PRO A 131 30.98 -4.98 -22.32
C PRO A 131 31.74 -6.08 -21.56
N LYS A 132 31.69 -6.03 -20.23
CA LYS A 132 32.44 -6.93 -19.34
C LYS A 132 32.00 -8.40 -19.42
N ASN A 133 30.80 -8.68 -19.93
CA ASN A 133 30.30 -10.04 -20.12
C ASN A 133 30.85 -10.72 -21.40
N ARG A 134 31.73 -10.04 -22.14
CA ARG A 134 32.43 -10.59 -23.30
C ARG A 134 33.93 -10.36 -23.15
N PHE A 135 34.72 -11.39 -23.39
CA PHE A 135 36.17 -11.28 -23.30
C PHE A 135 36.75 -10.68 -24.58
N TYR A 136 37.38 -9.50 -24.45
CA TYR A 136 38.13 -8.84 -25.52
C TYR A 136 39.63 -8.68 -25.18
N GLY A 137 40.05 -9.14 -24.01
CA GLY A 137 41.45 -9.16 -23.59
C GLY A 137 42.28 -10.08 -24.50
N GLY A 138 43.58 -9.83 -24.62
CA GLY A 138 44.50 -10.69 -25.39
C GLY A 138 44.54 -10.47 -26.92
N SER A 139 43.78 -9.51 -27.46
CA SER A 139 43.87 -9.12 -28.88
C SER A 139 43.83 -7.60 -29.08
N ARG A 140 44.16 -7.13 -30.29
CA ARG A 140 44.00 -5.71 -30.69
C ARG A 140 42.55 -5.22 -30.64
N SER A 141 41.56 -6.12 -30.52
CA SER A 141 40.13 -5.80 -30.47
C SER A 141 39.77 -4.84 -29.32
N LEU A 142 40.35 -5.05 -28.13
CA LEU A 142 40.12 -4.15 -27.00
C LEU A 142 40.64 -2.75 -27.29
N ALA A 143 41.84 -2.64 -27.87
CA ALA A 143 42.43 -1.36 -28.25
C ALA A 143 41.54 -0.59 -29.25
N TYR A 144 41.02 -1.26 -30.28
CA TYR A 144 40.09 -0.63 -31.24
C TYR A 144 38.77 -0.18 -30.60
N ARG A 145 38.19 -0.96 -29.69
CA ARG A 145 36.94 -0.59 -29.01
C ARG A 145 37.12 0.60 -28.08
N VAL A 146 38.24 0.65 -27.35
CA VAL A 146 38.61 1.79 -26.52
C VAL A 146 38.88 3.02 -27.39
N ALA A 147 39.67 2.87 -28.46
CA ALA A 147 39.94 3.95 -29.41
C ALA A 147 38.65 4.50 -30.05
N ALA A 148 37.71 3.63 -30.41
CA ALA A 148 36.40 4.04 -30.91
C ALA A 148 35.56 4.79 -29.87
N ALA A 149 35.69 4.47 -28.57
CA ALA A 149 35.05 5.22 -27.50
C ALA A 149 35.67 6.62 -27.35
N VAL A 150 36.99 6.73 -27.45
CA VAL A 150 37.73 8.01 -27.44
C VAL A 150 37.33 8.87 -28.63
N ALA A 151 37.37 8.29 -29.83
CA ALA A 151 36.99 8.98 -31.07
C ALA A 151 35.54 9.49 -30.99
N GLN A 152 34.59 8.64 -30.57
CA GLN A 152 33.20 9.05 -30.36
C GLN A 152 33.05 10.17 -29.34
N LYS A 153 33.84 10.17 -28.27
CA LYS A 153 33.79 11.21 -27.23
C LYS A 153 34.29 12.55 -27.76
N ASN A 154 35.31 12.54 -28.61
CA ASN A 154 35.96 13.74 -29.12
C ASN A 154 35.25 14.33 -30.35
N THR A 155 34.87 13.50 -31.33
CA THR A 155 34.32 13.96 -32.61
C THR A 155 32.84 13.59 -32.85
N GLY A 156 32.18 12.91 -31.89
CA GLY A 156 30.80 12.47 -32.02
C GLY A 156 30.67 11.17 -32.82
N HIS A 157 29.47 10.78 -33.24
CA HIS A 157 29.28 9.54 -34.02
C HIS A 157 29.84 9.64 -35.44
N ARG A 158 30.19 10.84 -35.91
CA ARG A 158 30.88 11.05 -37.19
C ARG A 158 32.27 10.42 -37.26
N TYR A 159 32.88 10.05 -36.13
CA TYR A 159 34.20 9.43 -36.12
C TYR A 159 34.32 8.22 -37.06
N THR A 160 33.26 7.45 -37.29
CA THR A 160 33.29 6.32 -38.24
C THR A 160 33.44 6.76 -39.69
N VAL A 161 32.88 7.91 -40.04
CA VAL A 161 33.04 8.56 -41.35
C VAL A 161 34.48 9.02 -41.49
N ASP A 162 35.01 9.69 -40.47
CA ASP A 162 36.38 10.22 -40.45
C ASP A 162 37.42 9.08 -40.58
N VAL A 163 37.23 7.97 -39.84
CA VAL A 163 38.09 6.79 -39.91
C VAL A 163 38.05 6.14 -41.31
N ASN A 164 36.87 6.04 -41.94
CA ASN A 164 36.76 5.49 -43.29
C ASN A 164 37.52 6.35 -44.29
N VAL A 165 37.35 7.68 -44.25
CA VAL A 165 38.10 8.61 -45.13
C VAL A 165 39.60 8.45 -44.93
N SER A 166 40.07 8.47 -43.68
CA SER A 166 41.50 8.32 -43.36
C SER A 166 42.07 6.96 -43.77
N SER A 167 41.24 5.93 -43.88
CA SER A 167 41.65 4.58 -44.32
C SER A 167 41.52 4.37 -45.84
N GLY A 168 41.20 5.42 -46.61
CA GLY A 168 40.98 5.34 -48.05
C GLY A 168 39.68 4.62 -48.44
N LEU A 169 38.76 4.43 -47.49
CA LEU A 169 37.47 3.76 -47.71
C LEU A 169 36.36 4.76 -47.99
N SER A 170 35.38 4.36 -48.82
CA SER A 170 34.17 5.16 -49.02
C SER A 170 33.42 5.33 -47.69
N PRO A 171 33.07 6.55 -47.28
CA PRO A 171 32.37 6.74 -46.02
C PRO A 171 30.92 6.22 -46.05
N GLY A 172 30.36 5.96 -47.24
CA GLY A 172 29.00 5.42 -47.41
C GLY A 172 27.87 6.41 -47.09
N LEU A 173 26.82 6.39 -47.92
CA LEU A 173 25.64 7.26 -47.72
C LEU A 173 24.93 6.96 -46.39
N TYR A 174 24.73 5.68 -46.08
CA TYR A 174 23.99 5.22 -44.90
C TYR A 174 24.76 5.49 -43.60
N THR A 175 26.07 5.26 -43.56
CA THR A 175 26.92 5.54 -42.40
C THR A 175 26.89 7.02 -42.03
N ARG A 176 26.98 7.92 -43.03
CA ARG A 176 26.84 9.38 -42.81
C ARG A 176 25.47 9.73 -42.24
N LYS A 177 24.39 9.22 -42.84
CA LYS A 177 23.02 9.47 -42.33
C LYS A 177 22.87 8.97 -40.89
N LEU A 178 23.33 7.76 -40.59
CA LEU A 178 23.21 7.15 -39.27
C LEU A 178 24.03 7.91 -38.20
N ALA A 179 25.25 8.33 -38.51
CA ALA A 179 26.07 9.14 -37.63
C ALA A 179 25.36 10.46 -37.26
N THR A 180 24.84 11.17 -38.27
CA THR A 180 24.07 12.42 -38.07
C THR A 180 22.83 12.19 -37.20
N LEU A 181 22.06 11.14 -37.47
CA LEU A 181 20.87 10.79 -36.68
C LEU A 181 21.22 10.49 -35.21
N ARG A 182 22.29 9.72 -34.98
CA ARG A 182 22.77 9.37 -33.62
C ARG A 182 23.23 10.60 -32.85
N ASP A 183 23.92 11.54 -33.51
CA ASP A 183 24.34 12.79 -32.89
C ASP A 183 23.15 13.72 -32.61
N ILE A 184 22.14 13.79 -33.50
CA ILE A 184 20.88 14.50 -33.23
C ILE A 184 20.18 13.89 -32.01
N GLN A 185 20.06 12.57 -31.93
CA GLN A 185 19.41 11.89 -30.80
C GLN A 185 20.19 12.08 -29.48
N ALA A 186 21.52 12.06 -29.53
CA ALA A 186 22.36 12.37 -28.38
C ALA A 186 22.16 13.82 -27.89
N ARG A 187 22.10 14.79 -28.82
CA ARG A 187 21.80 16.20 -28.51
C ARG A 187 20.42 16.36 -27.89
N LYS A 188 19.37 15.75 -28.48
CA LYS A 188 18.00 15.78 -27.91
C LYS A 188 17.96 15.19 -26.50
N ARG A 189 18.57 14.02 -26.28
CA ARG A 189 18.64 13.40 -24.93
C ARG A 189 19.38 14.29 -23.93
N LYS A 190 20.48 14.94 -24.34
CA LYS A 190 21.22 15.87 -23.49
C LYS A 190 20.38 17.10 -23.14
N ALA A 191 19.67 17.68 -24.12
CA ALA A 191 18.79 18.82 -23.91
C ALA A 191 17.70 18.50 -22.86
N VAL A 192 17.00 17.37 -23.03
CA VAL A 192 16.00 16.90 -22.05
C VAL A 192 16.63 16.62 -20.68
N ALA A 193 17.79 15.97 -20.62
CA ALA A 193 18.41 15.57 -19.34
C ALA A 193 18.89 16.75 -18.46
N ILE A 194 19.06 17.94 -19.05
CA ILE A 194 19.49 19.16 -18.36
C ILE A 194 18.29 19.95 -17.80
N THR A 195 17.07 19.71 -18.29
CA THR A 195 15.86 20.40 -17.82
C THR A 195 15.62 20.15 -16.34
N THR A 196 15.00 21.13 -15.68
CA THR A 196 14.67 21.04 -14.25
C THR A 196 13.72 19.88 -13.98
N GLU A 197 12.71 19.68 -14.82
CA GLU A 197 11.75 18.58 -14.75
C GLU A 197 12.42 17.21 -14.80
N ALA A 198 13.34 16.98 -15.74
CA ALA A 198 14.05 15.71 -15.85
C ALA A 198 14.97 15.45 -14.65
N LYS A 199 15.58 16.50 -14.09
CA LYS A 199 16.38 16.41 -12.86
C LYS A 199 15.49 16.07 -11.65
N LEU A 200 14.35 16.73 -11.49
CA LEU A 200 13.39 16.47 -10.42
C LEU A 200 12.82 15.04 -10.53
N ARG A 201 12.43 14.61 -11.73
CA ARG A 201 11.96 13.24 -11.99
C ARG A 201 13.02 12.20 -11.63
N ARG A 202 14.29 12.44 -11.95
CA ARG A 202 15.40 11.54 -11.59
C ARG A 202 15.56 11.43 -10.07
N ILE A 203 15.47 12.54 -9.35
CA ILE A 203 15.53 12.55 -7.88
C ILE A 203 14.35 11.77 -7.31
N ALA A 204 13.14 12.00 -7.81
CA ALA A 204 11.93 11.27 -7.39
C ALA A 204 12.05 9.76 -7.65
N LEU A 205 12.48 9.35 -8.85
CA LEU A 205 12.68 7.94 -9.21
C LEU A 205 13.79 7.28 -8.38
N LYS A 206 14.83 8.03 -8.00
CA LYS A 206 15.87 7.52 -7.10
C LYS A 206 15.32 7.33 -5.69
N ALA A 207 14.54 8.30 -5.19
CA ALA A 207 13.89 8.20 -3.88
C ALA A 207 12.91 7.01 -3.82
N SER A 208 12.10 6.81 -4.87
CA SER A 208 11.16 5.68 -4.96
C SER A 208 11.87 4.32 -5.02
N ARG A 209 12.95 4.18 -5.80
CA ARG A 209 13.77 2.96 -5.82
C ARG A 209 14.40 2.65 -4.47
N ASN A 210 14.97 3.67 -3.83
CA ASN A 210 15.55 3.52 -2.49
C ASN A 210 14.49 3.11 -1.47
N GLN A 211 13.30 3.70 -1.52
CA GLN A 211 12.19 3.30 -0.65
C GLN A 211 11.81 1.85 -0.89
N SER A 212 11.68 1.43 -2.16
CA SER A 212 11.30 0.05 -2.51
C SER A 212 12.33 -0.96 -2.01
N SER A 213 13.63 -0.68 -2.18
CA SER A 213 14.72 -1.51 -1.63
C SER A 213 14.63 -1.61 -0.10
N SER A 214 14.46 -0.48 0.58
CA SER A 214 14.36 -0.43 2.05
C SER A 214 13.16 -1.22 2.56
N THR A 215 11.99 -1.08 1.91
CA THR A 215 10.80 -1.86 2.26
C THR A 215 11.00 -3.36 2.04
N PHE A 216 11.68 -3.75 0.95
CA PHE A 216 11.96 -5.14 0.64
C PHE A 216 12.89 -5.78 1.68
N GLU A 217 13.97 -5.08 2.05
CA GLU A 217 14.88 -5.48 3.12
C GLU A 217 14.15 -5.64 4.47
N VAL A 218 13.21 -4.75 4.80
CA VAL A 218 12.40 -4.86 6.02
C VAL A 218 11.44 -6.05 5.95
N ARG A 219 10.92 -6.42 4.77
CA ARG A 219 9.96 -7.52 4.61
C ARG A 219 10.59 -8.90 4.65
N GLU A 220 11.69 -9.09 3.91
CA GLU A 220 12.37 -10.39 3.80
C GLU A 220 13.37 -10.62 4.94
N GLY A 221 13.92 -9.54 5.50
CA GLY A 221 15.06 -9.63 6.41
C GLY A 221 16.38 -9.48 5.67
N VAL A 222 17.50 -9.72 6.37
CA VAL A 222 18.84 -9.50 5.83
C VAL A 222 19.18 -10.62 4.83
N CYS A 223 19.01 -10.36 3.53
CA CYS A 223 19.33 -11.33 2.47
C CYS A 223 20.83 -11.45 2.15
N TYR A 224 21.66 -10.48 2.58
CA TYR A 224 23.10 -10.47 2.31
C TYR A 224 23.89 -9.92 3.51
N GLN A 225 24.29 -10.81 4.42
CA GLN A 225 25.34 -10.56 5.40
C GLN A 225 26.39 -11.69 5.34
N SER A 226 27.66 -11.36 5.56
CA SER A 226 28.70 -12.38 5.69
C SER A 226 28.33 -13.31 6.86
N ASN A 227 28.45 -14.63 6.70
CA ASN A 227 28.13 -15.64 7.72
C ASN A 227 26.66 -15.77 8.17
N THR A 228 25.68 -15.22 7.44
CA THR A 228 24.24 -15.33 7.78
C THR A 228 23.74 -16.78 7.98
N MET A 229 24.37 -17.78 7.34
CA MET A 229 24.03 -19.21 7.52
C MET A 229 24.57 -19.80 8.84
N ILE A 230 25.59 -19.20 9.45
CA ILE A 230 26.28 -19.73 10.64
C ILE A 230 25.70 -19.08 11.91
N ASP A 231 25.34 -17.79 11.85
CA ASP A 231 24.87 -17.02 13.01
C ASP A 231 23.39 -17.27 13.37
N THR A 232 22.62 -17.99 12.55
CA THR A 232 21.20 -18.29 12.78
C THR A 232 20.95 -19.58 13.56
N ALA A 233 22.01 -20.33 13.89
CA ALA A 233 21.93 -21.59 14.62
C ALA A 233 21.99 -21.40 16.15
N THR A 234 21.22 -20.47 16.71
CA THR A 234 20.96 -20.45 18.16
C THR A 234 19.56 -19.94 18.47
N GLU A 235 18.84 -20.78 19.22
CA GLU A 235 17.66 -20.55 20.05
C GLU A 235 16.26 -20.71 19.41
N ASP A 236 15.75 -21.93 19.65
CA ASP A 236 14.34 -22.29 19.81
C ASP A 236 13.66 -21.42 20.88
N SER A 237 12.62 -20.67 20.48
CA SER A 237 11.35 -20.51 21.20
C SER A 237 10.45 -19.52 20.46
N ASP A 238 9.20 -19.94 20.25
CA ASP A 238 8.07 -19.27 19.58
C ASP A 238 8.18 -19.10 18.06
N GLU A 239 7.10 -19.40 17.33
CA GLU A 239 6.94 -19.25 15.88
C GLU A 239 7.48 -17.89 15.38
N LYS A 240 8.78 -17.82 15.06
CA LYS A 240 9.43 -16.62 14.54
C LYS A 240 8.84 -16.38 13.16
N ILE A 241 7.92 -15.42 13.06
CA ILE A 241 7.47 -14.91 11.77
C ILE A 241 8.72 -14.42 11.04
N LEU A 242 9.11 -15.12 9.98
CA LEU A 242 10.31 -14.82 9.21
C LEU A 242 10.04 -13.75 8.13
N GLU A 243 8.79 -13.53 7.74
CA GLU A 243 8.44 -12.64 6.63
C GLU A 243 7.25 -11.73 6.95
N ILE A 244 7.33 -10.47 6.52
CA ILE A 244 6.20 -9.54 6.57
C ILE A 244 5.43 -9.59 5.24
N PRO A 245 4.11 -9.86 5.25
CA PRO A 245 3.34 -10.06 4.03
C PRO A 245 3.36 -8.83 3.13
N ALA A 246 3.25 -9.05 1.82
CA ALA A 246 3.09 -7.99 0.83
C ALA A 246 1.76 -7.22 1.03
N PRO A 247 1.69 -5.95 0.59
CA PRO A 247 0.43 -5.23 0.51
C PRO A 247 -0.46 -5.92 -0.53
N LYS A 248 -1.67 -6.31 -0.15
CA LYS A 248 -2.68 -6.76 -1.10
C LYS A 248 -3.21 -5.53 -1.84
N ASN A 249 -3.05 -5.49 -3.16
CA ASN A 249 -3.57 -4.41 -3.99
C ASN A 249 -5.02 -4.70 -4.37
N LYS A 250 -5.90 -3.68 -4.34
CA LYS A 250 -7.21 -3.78 -4.98
C LYS A 250 -6.98 -4.08 -6.48
N PRO A 251 -7.72 -5.02 -7.09
CA PRO A 251 -7.66 -5.25 -8.53
C PRO A 251 -7.83 -3.93 -9.28
N VAL A 252 -7.00 -3.71 -10.31
CA VAL A 252 -7.17 -2.57 -11.20
C VAL A 252 -8.40 -2.84 -12.06
N GLU A 253 -9.46 -2.05 -11.87
CA GLU A 253 -10.62 -2.07 -12.75
C GLU A 253 -10.18 -1.46 -14.09
N ASN A 254 -10.33 -2.20 -15.21
CA ASN A 254 -10.07 -1.67 -16.54
C ASN A 254 -11.01 -0.48 -16.83
N ASP A 255 -10.51 0.54 -17.53
CA ASP A 255 -11.27 1.78 -17.79
C ASP A 255 -12.55 1.56 -18.62
N SER A 256 -12.62 0.48 -19.42
CA SER A 256 -13.82 0.05 -20.12
C SER A 256 -14.65 -0.90 -19.26
N LYS A 257 -15.49 -0.35 -18.37
CA LYS A 257 -16.54 -1.13 -17.70
C LYS A 257 -17.49 -1.70 -18.76
N PRO A 258 -17.98 -2.95 -18.59
CA PRO A 258 -18.82 -3.56 -19.60
C PRO A 258 -20.23 -2.95 -19.58
N ASP A 259 -20.94 -3.00 -20.70
CA ASP A 259 -22.29 -2.42 -20.81
C ASP A 259 -23.32 -3.31 -20.11
N ILE A 260 -23.74 -2.88 -18.92
CA ILE A 260 -24.66 -3.64 -18.05
C ILE A 260 -26.06 -3.76 -18.65
N SER A 261 -26.46 -2.85 -19.56
CA SER A 261 -27.79 -2.90 -20.18
C SER A 261 -27.99 -4.14 -21.05
N THR A 262 -26.89 -4.71 -21.57
CA THR A 262 -26.88 -5.93 -22.41
C THR A 262 -26.67 -7.23 -21.62
N MET A 263 -26.49 -7.13 -20.30
CA MET A 263 -26.19 -8.26 -19.43
C MET A 263 -27.45 -8.91 -18.87
N THR A 264 -27.30 -10.14 -18.37
CA THR A 264 -28.38 -10.85 -17.68
C THR A 264 -28.51 -10.32 -16.26
N HIS A 265 -29.64 -9.69 -15.92
CA HIS A 265 -29.88 -9.19 -14.56
C HIS A 265 -30.49 -10.28 -13.68
N ILE A 266 -29.78 -10.59 -12.60
CA ILE A 266 -30.21 -11.54 -11.57
C ILE A 266 -30.53 -10.74 -10.31
N TYR A 267 -31.78 -10.73 -9.88
CA TYR A 267 -32.19 -10.11 -8.62
C TYR A 267 -31.98 -11.13 -7.51
N PHE A 268 -31.39 -10.72 -6.40
CA PHE A 268 -30.88 -11.63 -5.38
C PHE A 268 -31.09 -11.06 -3.99
N ASP A 269 -31.49 -11.94 -3.09
CA ASP A 269 -31.66 -11.64 -1.67
C ASP A 269 -31.45 -12.91 -0.83
N ILE A 270 -31.01 -12.75 0.42
CA ILE A 270 -30.88 -13.85 1.38
C ILE A 270 -31.46 -13.49 2.74
N GLU A 271 -32.09 -14.48 3.37
CA GLU A 271 -32.31 -14.47 4.81
C GLU A 271 -31.17 -15.20 5.53
N ALA A 272 -30.86 -14.74 6.74
CA ALA A 272 -29.79 -15.35 7.53
C ALA A 272 -30.11 -15.36 9.03
N THR A 273 -29.37 -16.18 9.77
CA THR A 273 -29.56 -16.38 11.23
C THR A 273 -29.38 -15.13 12.09
N GLY A 274 -28.92 -14.00 11.56
CA GLY A 274 -28.68 -12.78 12.32
C GLY A 274 -28.61 -11.54 11.45
N LEU A 275 -29.13 -10.42 11.95
CA LEU A 275 -29.28 -9.16 11.22
C LEU A 275 -27.95 -8.39 11.07
N GLY A 276 -27.75 -7.72 9.94
CA GLY A 276 -26.53 -6.97 9.59
C GLY A 276 -26.18 -5.75 10.45
N LYS A 277 -26.94 -5.42 11.52
CA LYS A 277 -26.70 -4.26 12.37
C LYS A 277 -25.76 -4.59 13.54
N LYS A 278 -24.96 -3.61 13.98
CA LYS A 278 -24.10 -3.74 15.17
C LYS A 278 -24.98 -3.91 16.40
N GLU A 279 -24.95 -5.07 17.03
CA GLU A 279 -25.58 -5.25 18.34
C GLU A 279 -24.64 -4.73 19.44
N LEU A 280 -25.20 -3.93 20.34
CA LEU A 280 -24.70 -3.76 21.69
C LEU A 280 -25.33 -4.88 22.51
N ILE A 281 -24.54 -5.86 22.95
CA ILE A 281 -25.02 -6.78 23.98
C ILE A 281 -25.05 -5.98 25.28
N GLU A 282 -26.22 -5.48 25.66
CA GLU A 282 -26.47 -5.14 27.06
C GLU A 282 -26.59 -6.45 27.83
N THR A 283 -25.50 -6.86 28.50
CA THR A 283 -25.61 -7.87 29.55
C THR A 283 -26.39 -7.27 30.71
N LYS A 284 -27.71 -7.43 30.74
CA LYS A 284 -28.47 -7.27 31.98
C LYS A 284 -27.97 -8.34 32.95
N PRO A 285 -27.55 -7.99 34.18
CA PRO A 285 -27.09 -8.98 35.14
C PRO A 285 -28.30 -9.79 35.64
N SER A 286 -28.54 -10.96 35.05
CA SER A 286 -29.51 -11.91 35.63
C SER A 286 -28.80 -12.75 36.69
N LEU A 287 -29.07 -12.44 37.96
CA LEU A 287 -28.83 -13.32 39.08
C LEU A 287 -29.62 -14.63 38.87
N LYS A 288 -28.96 -15.71 38.46
CA LYS A 288 -29.46 -17.07 38.71
C LYS A 288 -28.36 -17.94 39.30
N LYS A 289 -28.73 -18.55 40.43
CA LYS A 289 -27.93 -19.39 41.33
C LYS A 289 -27.14 -20.47 40.59
N ARG A 290 -25.93 -20.72 41.08
CA ARG A 290 -25.09 -21.88 40.76
C ARG A 290 -25.87 -23.18 41.02
N GLN A 291 -25.95 -24.04 40.01
CA GLN A 291 -26.27 -25.45 40.19
C GLN A 291 -25.10 -26.22 39.58
N TYR A 292 -24.36 -26.94 40.43
CA TYR A 292 -23.26 -27.80 40.02
C TYR A 292 -23.85 -29.16 39.63
N LEU A 293 -23.63 -29.60 38.38
CA LEU A 293 -23.85 -30.98 37.98
C LEU A 293 -22.47 -31.63 37.81
N ILE A 294 -22.14 -32.57 38.71
CA ILE A 294 -20.93 -33.39 38.64
C ILE A 294 -21.24 -34.55 37.68
N LEU A 295 -20.51 -34.65 36.57
CA LEU A 295 -20.44 -35.86 35.76
C LEU A 295 -19.00 -36.39 35.81
N HIS A 296 -18.84 -37.54 36.47
CA HIS A 296 -17.60 -38.33 36.48
C HIS A 296 -17.53 -39.21 35.24
N LEU A 297 -16.56 -38.95 34.35
CA LEU A 297 -16.08 -39.95 33.39
C LEU A 297 -14.57 -39.80 33.16
N GLY A 298 -13.79 -40.75 33.71
CA GLY A 298 -12.56 -41.30 33.12
C GLY A 298 -11.27 -40.45 33.09
N PRO A 299 -10.08 -41.09 33.10
CA PRO A 299 -8.80 -40.42 33.27
C PRO A 299 -8.22 -40.02 31.92
N PHE A 300 -8.57 -38.84 31.41
CA PHE A 300 -7.75 -38.16 30.41
C PHE A 300 -7.67 -36.67 30.78
N CYS A 301 -6.47 -36.27 31.20
CA CYS A 301 -6.13 -34.90 31.54
C CYS A 301 -6.24 -34.01 30.30
N ILE A 302 -7.10 -32.99 30.36
CA ILE A 302 -6.95 -31.75 29.59
C ILE A 302 -6.86 -30.63 30.61
N GLU A 303 -5.76 -29.88 30.57
CA GLU A 303 -5.48 -28.78 31.47
C GLU A 303 -6.59 -27.71 31.38
N ASN A 304 -7.13 -27.36 32.54
CA ASN A 304 -8.21 -26.38 32.71
C ASN A 304 -7.71 -24.96 32.39
N PHE A 305 -8.12 -24.41 31.24
CA PHE A 305 -8.06 -22.96 31.02
C PHE A 305 -9.11 -22.25 31.88
N THR A 306 -8.65 -21.67 32.99
CA THR A 306 -9.46 -20.76 33.81
C THR A 306 -9.53 -19.40 33.12
N ILE A 307 -10.69 -19.05 32.54
CA ILE A 307 -10.93 -17.71 32.01
C ILE A 307 -11.30 -16.78 33.18
N PHE A 308 -10.39 -15.90 33.55
CA PHE A 308 -10.68 -14.79 34.46
C PHE A 308 -11.54 -13.74 33.73
N TYR A 309 -12.82 -13.62 34.09
CA TYR A 309 -13.61 -12.44 33.71
C TYR A 309 -13.22 -11.28 34.63
N SER A 310 -12.39 -10.37 34.12
CA SER A 310 -12.16 -9.06 34.74
C SER A 310 -13.43 -8.20 34.57
N LYS A 311 -13.96 -7.66 35.68
CA LYS A 311 -15.21 -6.91 35.76
C LYS A 311 -15.26 -5.57 35.00
N ASN A 312 -14.25 -5.23 34.19
CA ASN A 312 -14.17 -3.95 33.45
C ASN A 312 -13.79 -4.11 31.98
N THR A 313 -14.24 -5.16 31.29
CA THR A 313 -14.11 -5.22 29.83
C THR A 313 -15.22 -4.39 29.15
N PRO A 314 -14.90 -3.33 28.37
CA PRO A 314 -15.88 -2.72 27.48
C PRO A 314 -16.38 -3.80 26.49
N PRO A 315 -17.67 -3.75 26.08
CA PRO A 315 -18.26 -4.80 25.26
C PRO A 315 -17.45 -5.02 23.99
N LEU A 316 -16.96 -6.24 23.80
CA LEU A 316 -16.40 -6.68 22.53
C LEU A 316 -17.54 -6.65 21.50
N VAL A 317 -17.49 -5.67 20.60
CA VAL A 317 -18.43 -5.56 19.47
C VAL A 317 -18.14 -6.69 18.48
N VAL A 318 -18.77 -7.84 18.68
CA VAL A 318 -18.80 -8.93 17.70
C VAL A 318 -19.90 -8.60 16.70
N GLN A 319 -19.55 -8.53 15.41
CA GLN A 319 -20.53 -8.32 14.34
C GLN A 319 -21.23 -9.64 14.02
N HIS A 320 -22.34 -9.95 14.70
CA HIS A 320 -23.07 -11.21 14.47
C HIS A 320 -23.56 -11.36 13.02
N GLY A 321 -23.99 -10.28 12.36
CA GLY A 321 -24.55 -10.31 11.00
C GLY A 321 -23.60 -10.74 9.86
N ARG A 322 -22.28 -10.88 10.10
CA ARG A 322 -21.30 -11.30 9.07
C ARG A 322 -20.75 -12.71 9.27
N THR A 323 -21.16 -13.37 10.36
CA THR A 323 -20.93 -14.79 10.64
C THR A 323 -22.25 -15.57 10.63
N SER A 324 -23.32 -14.95 10.13
CA SER A 324 -24.64 -15.56 9.99
C SER A 324 -24.60 -16.70 8.98
N HIS A 325 -25.46 -17.69 9.19
CA HIS A 325 -25.71 -18.75 8.21
C HIS A 325 -26.94 -18.40 7.39
N ILE A 326 -26.91 -18.73 6.10
CA ILE A 326 -28.06 -18.51 5.20
C ILE A 326 -29.20 -19.42 5.66
N THR A 327 -30.41 -18.87 5.76
CA THR A 327 -31.65 -19.59 6.08
C THR A 327 -32.62 -19.62 4.90
N GLN A 328 -32.52 -18.67 3.99
CA GLN A 328 -33.20 -18.68 2.70
C GLN A 328 -32.31 -18.01 1.65
N ILE A 329 -32.27 -18.56 0.44
CA ILE A 329 -31.60 -17.96 -0.72
C ILE A 329 -32.60 -17.87 -1.86
N SER A 330 -32.73 -16.66 -2.42
CA SER A 330 -33.67 -16.39 -3.50
C SER A 330 -33.00 -15.61 -4.62
N ALA A 331 -33.36 -15.96 -5.85
CA ALA A 331 -32.90 -15.29 -7.04
C ALA A 331 -33.99 -15.25 -8.12
N ARG A 332 -34.03 -14.18 -8.90
CA ARG A 332 -34.97 -14.01 -10.02
C ARG A 332 -34.27 -13.54 -11.28
N ARG A 333 -34.64 -14.14 -12.41
CA ARG A 333 -34.18 -13.81 -13.76
C ARG A 333 -35.38 -13.76 -14.71
N GLY A 334 -35.81 -12.56 -15.08
CA GLY A 334 -37.01 -12.38 -15.91
C GLY A 334 -38.25 -12.98 -15.24
N LEU A 335 -38.79 -14.05 -15.81
CA LEU A 335 -39.93 -14.80 -15.27
C LEU A 335 -39.52 -16.00 -14.39
N GLU A 336 -38.26 -16.42 -14.45
CA GLU A 336 -37.78 -17.56 -13.66
C GLU A 336 -37.37 -17.12 -12.25
N THR A 337 -37.78 -17.90 -11.26
CA THR A 337 -37.39 -17.74 -9.86
C THR A 337 -36.69 -19.00 -9.34
N PHE A 338 -35.76 -18.79 -8.43
CA PHE A 338 -35.11 -19.81 -7.63
C PHE A 338 -35.26 -19.38 -6.17
N SER A 339 -35.77 -20.26 -5.32
CA SER A 339 -35.97 -20.00 -3.89
C SER A 339 -35.78 -21.31 -3.14
N LYS A 340 -34.92 -21.31 -2.13
CA LYS A 340 -34.66 -22.48 -1.27
C LYS A 340 -34.44 -22.04 0.16
N TYR A 341 -35.12 -22.72 1.09
CA TYR A 341 -34.77 -22.68 2.50
C TYR A 341 -33.53 -23.53 2.76
N ILE A 342 -32.65 -23.05 3.62
CA ILE A 342 -31.37 -23.68 3.96
C ILE A 342 -31.34 -23.95 5.46
N LEU A 343 -30.92 -25.16 5.83
CA LEU A 343 -30.70 -25.54 7.22
C LEU A 343 -29.46 -24.83 7.77
N PRO A 344 -29.59 -23.93 8.75
CA PRO A 344 -28.44 -23.29 9.36
C PRO A 344 -27.76 -24.23 10.36
N ALA A 345 -26.43 -24.21 10.43
CA ALA A 345 -25.70 -24.91 11.51
C ALA A 345 -25.64 -24.11 12.83
N ARG A 346 -26.42 -23.03 12.95
CA ARG A 346 -26.46 -22.12 14.11
C ARG A 346 -27.90 -21.71 14.38
N GLU A 347 -28.19 -21.39 15.64
CA GLU A 347 -29.49 -20.85 16.03
C GLU A 347 -29.76 -19.51 15.35
N ILE A 348 -31.03 -19.28 15.01
CA ILE A 348 -31.53 -17.99 14.52
C ILE A 348 -31.69 -17.07 15.72
N THR A 349 -31.12 -15.86 15.66
CA THR A 349 -31.25 -14.92 16.77
C THR A 349 -32.71 -14.52 16.97
N PRO A 350 -33.16 -14.23 18.20
CA PRO A 350 -34.56 -13.86 18.45
C PRO A 350 -35.05 -12.71 17.59
N LYS A 351 -34.18 -11.72 17.31
CA LYS A 351 -34.53 -10.58 16.46
C LYS A 351 -34.62 -10.96 14.98
N ALA A 352 -33.79 -11.88 14.48
CA ALA A 352 -33.91 -12.38 13.11
C ALA A 352 -35.19 -13.22 12.96
N ALA A 353 -35.53 -14.03 13.97
CA ALA A 353 -36.78 -14.79 14.00
C ALA A 353 -38.01 -13.89 14.02
N GLU A 354 -38.00 -12.80 14.81
CA GLU A 354 -39.09 -11.81 14.86
C GLU A 354 -39.30 -11.12 13.50
N VAL A 355 -38.22 -10.85 12.77
CA VAL A 355 -38.26 -10.10 11.51
C VAL A 355 -38.65 -11.00 10.33
N THR A 356 -38.06 -12.19 10.25
CA THR A 356 -38.23 -13.12 9.10
C THR A 356 -39.35 -14.14 9.32
N GLY A 357 -39.83 -14.28 10.55
CA GLY A 357 -40.72 -15.38 10.94
C GLY A 357 -40.05 -16.76 10.95
N LEU A 358 -38.73 -16.86 10.70
CA LEU A 358 -38.01 -18.12 10.66
C LEU A 358 -37.51 -18.55 12.04
N THR A 359 -37.78 -19.80 12.42
CA THR A 359 -37.18 -20.44 13.60
C THR A 359 -36.54 -21.77 13.23
N PHE A 360 -35.49 -22.14 13.97
CA PHE A 360 -34.78 -23.41 13.78
C PHE A 360 -34.79 -24.18 15.09
N GLN A 361 -35.49 -25.31 15.10
CA GLN A 361 -35.67 -26.14 16.30
C GLN A 361 -35.67 -27.61 15.91
N ASN A 362 -35.00 -28.45 16.71
CA ASN A 362 -34.96 -29.91 16.53
C ASN A 362 -34.52 -30.37 15.11
N GLY A 363 -33.61 -29.61 14.47
CA GLY A 363 -33.11 -29.95 13.13
C GLY A 363 -34.03 -29.55 11.97
N SER A 364 -35.17 -28.92 12.25
CA SER A 364 -36.15 -28.48 11.25
C SER A 364 -36.28 -26.95 11.24
N LEU A 365 -36.52 -26.40 10.05
CA LEU A 365 -36.78 -24.98 9.87
C LEU A 365 -38.30 -24.75 9.82
N TYR A 366 -38.76 -23.70 10.49
CA TYR A 366 -40.17 -23.31 10.53
C TYR A 366 -40.31 -21.86 10.07
N LEU A 367 -41.31 -21.59 9.24
CA LEU A 367 -41.76 -20.23 8.89
C LEU A 367 -43.13 -20.02 9.52
N LEU A 368 -43.27 -19.04 10.42
CA LEU A 368 -44.52 -18.75 11.14
C LEU A 368 -45.14 -20.04 11.73
N ASP A 369 -44.33 -20.78 12.47
CA ASP A 369 -44.64 -22.07 13.13
C ASP A 369 -45.01 -23.23 12.20
N LYS A 370 -44.86 -23.07 10.87
CA LYS A 370 -45.06 -24.15 9.89
C LYS A 370 -43.74 -24.68 9.39
N ILE A 371 -43.57 -26.01 9.42
CA ILE A 371 -42.36 -26.64 8.90
C ILE A 371 -42.20 -26.34 7.40
N VAL A 372 -41.01 -25.91 7.00
CA VAL A 372 -40.66 -25.66 5.59
C VAL A 372 -39.63 -26.67 5.10
N PRO A 373 -39.74 -27.17 3.86
CA PRO A 373 -38.74 -28.04 3.28
C PRO A 373 -37.44 -27.25 3.08
N ALA A 374 -36.40 -27.63 3.83
CA ALA A 374 -35.10 -27.00 3.80
C ALA A 374 -34.00 -27.99 3.38
N VAL A 375 -33.01 -27.49 2.64
CA VAL A 375 -31.88 -28.29 2.13
C VAL A 375 -30.59 -27.96 2.89
N GLY A 376 -29.56 -28.79 2.71
CA GLY A 376 -28.22 -28.48 3.22
C GLY A 376 -27.63 -27.26 2.50
N VAL A 377 -26.76 -26.50 3.18
CA VAL A 377 -26.12 -25.29 2.62
C VAL A 377 -25.43 -25.53 1.28
N LYS A 378 -24.68 -26.64 1.14
CA LYS A 378 -23.99 -26.98 -0.11
C LYS A 378 -24.97 -27.26 -1.25
N GLU A 379 -26.08 -27.95 -0.97
CA GLU A 379 -27.13 -28.23 -1.95
C GLU A 379 -27.83 -26.93 -2.38
N GLY A 380 -28.20 -26.07 -1.43
CA GLY A 380 -28.81 -24.77 -1.72
C GLY A 380 -27.92 -23.87 -2.58
N LEU A 381 -26.62 -23.78 -2.25
CA LEU A 381 -25.64 -23.01 -3.04
C LEU A 381 -25.40 -23.62 -4.43
N THR A 382 -25.31 -24.95 -4.52
CA THR A 382 -25.15 -25.63 -5.83
C THR A 382 -26.37 -25.38 -6.70
N GLY A 383 -27.59 -25.46 -6.13
CA GLY A 383 -28.82 -25.13 -6.83
C GLY A 383 -28.85 -23.67 -7.34
N PHE A 384 -28.34 -22.73 -6.55
CA PHE A 384 -28.20 -21.34 -6.98
C PHE A 384 -27.18 -21.18 -8.11
N ILE A 385 -26.02 -21.84 -8.04
CA ILE A 385 -25.03 -21.84 -9.11
C ILE A 385 -25.62 -22.44 -10.39
N SER A 386 -26.32 -23.58 -10.31
CA SER A 386 -27.00 -24.18 -11.45
C SER A 386 -28.12 -23.29 -12.03
N PHE A 387 -28.74 -22.44 -11.22
CA PHE A 387 -29.66 -21.41 -11.72
C PHE A 387 -28.91 -20.34 -12.53
N LEU A 388 -27.75 -19.88 -12.06
CA LEU A 388 -26.89 -18.91 -12.78
C LEU A 388 -26.32 -19.49 -14.08
N GLU A 389 -26.03 -20.79 -14.12
CA GLU A 389 -25.51 -21.50 -15.31
C GLU A 389 -26.44 -21.48 -16.52
N LYS A 390 -27.74 -21.26 -16.30
CA LYS A 390 -28.72 -21.16 -17.39
C LYS A 390 -28.53 -19.90 -18.24
N SER A 391 -27.65 -18.98 -17.88
CA SER A 391 -27.29 -17.78 -18.66
C SER A 391 -25.82 -17.43 -18.52
N THR A 392 -25.36 -16.60 -19.45
CA THR A 392 -24.02 -15.99 -19.42
C THR A 392 -24.12 -14.51 -19.07
N ASN A 393 -22.98 -13.92 -18.70
CA ASN A 393 -22.85 -12.49 -18.39
C ASN A 393 -23.82 -12.04 -17.29
N ASN A 394 -23.90 -12.80 -16.20
CA ASN A 394 -24.83 -12.52 -15.10
C ASN A 394 -24.31 -11.35 -14.24
N VAL A 395 -25.19 -10.40 -13.94
CA VAL A 395 -24.96 -9.32 -12.97
C VAL A 395 -25.99 -9.43 -11.86
N ILE A 396 -25.51 -9.49 -10.63
CA ILE A 396 -26.38 -9.65 -9.45
C ILE A 396 -26.80 -8.29 -8.90
N PHE A 397 -28.11 -8.05 -8.83
CA PHE A 397 -28.74 -6.90 -8.22
C PHE A 397 -29.30 -7.29 -6.86
N GLY A 398 -28.89 -6.59 -5.81
CA GLY A 398 -29.46 -6.79 -4.47
C GLY A 398 -29.50 -5.49 -3.70
N HIS A 399 -30.37 -5.42 -2.69
CA HIS A 399 -30.58 -4.20 -1.94
C HIS A 399 -29.66 -4.14 -0.72
N ASN A 400 -28.73 -3.17 -0.66
CA ASN A 400 -27.69 -3.10 0.38
C ASN A 400 -26.72 -4.30 0.35
N ILE A 401 -26.61 -4.95 -0.82
CA ILE A 401 -25.95 -6.24 -1.04
C ILE A 401 -24.49 -6.27 -0.56
N TYR A 402 -23.75 -5.16 -0.72
CA TYR A 402 -22.32 -5.13 -0.35
C TYR A 402 -22.06 -5.20 1.15
N ASN A 403 -23.03 -4.78 1.98
CA ASN A 403 -22.83 -4.67 3.42
C ASN A 403 -23.25 -5.93 4.18
N TYR A 404 -24.15 -6.72 3.59
CA TYR A 404 -24.82 -7.85 4.24
C TYR A 404 -24.74 -9.13 3.38
N ASP A 405 -25.46 -9.16 2.26
CA ASP A 405 -25.64 -10.38 1.45
C ASP A 405 -24.33 -10.93 0.89
N CYS A 406 -23.52 -10.09 0.25
CA CYS A 406 -22.23 -10.52 -0.29
C CYS A 406 -21.32 -11.12 0.80
N PRO A 407 -21.05 -10.45 1.95
CA PRO A 407 -20.29 -11.07 3.03
C PRO A 407 -20.78 -12.45 3.48
N VAL A 408 -22.10 -12.64 3.62
CA VAL A 408 -22.67 -13.90 4.07
C VAL A 408 -22.58 -14.96 2.97
N LEU A 409 -22.91 -14.60 1.72
CA LEU A 409 -22.82 -15.47 0.55
C LEU A 409 -21.39 -15.96 0.31
N TYR A 410 -20.41 -15.05 0.25
CA TYR A 410 -18.99 -15.43 0.05
C TYR A 410 -18.48 -16.29 1.19
N ASN A 411 -18.91 -16.06 2.44
CA ASN A 411 -18.55 -16.92 3.56
C ASN A 411 -19.13 -18.33 3.41
N ALA A 412 -20.39 -18.46 2.97
CA ALA A 412 -21.01 -19.76 2.75
C ALA A 412 -20.36 -20.51 1.57
N LEU A 413 -20.06 -19.82 0.47
CA LEU A 413 -19.36 -20.36 -0.71
C LEU A 413 -17.95 -20.84 -0.37
N ASP A 414 -17.18 -20.04 0.37
CA ASP A 414 -15.80 -20.37 0.79
C ASP A 414 -15.79 -21.63 1.66
N ASN A 415 -16.70 -21.72 2.64
CA ASN A 415 -16.83 -22.89 3.52
C ASN A 415 -17.33 -24.15 2.79
N CYS A 416 -17.98 -24.02 1.62
CA CYS A 416 -18.43 -25.13 0.81
C CYS A 416 -17.48 -25.47 -0.36
N SER A 417 -16.38 -24.73 -0.51
CA SER A 417 -15.44 -24.83 -1.64
C SER A 417 -16.12 -24.62 -3.01
N LEU A 418 -17.07 -23.68 -3.09
CA LEU A 418 -17.84 -23.35 -4.29
C LEU A 418 -17.50 -21.96 -4.87
N LEU A 419 -16.41 -21.33 -4.41
CA LEU A 419 -16.02 -19.98 -4.85
C LEU A 419 -15.73 -19.94 -6.35
N ASP A 420 -14.84 -20.80 -6.86
CA ASP A 420 -14.42 -20.79 -8.27
C ASP A 420 -15.62 -21.03 -9.20
N ASP A 421 -16.48 -21.97 -8.85
CA ASP A 421 -17.71 -22.27 -9.58
C ASP A 421 -18.61 -21.03 -9.66
N PHE A 422 -18.90 -20.40 -8.52
CA PHE A 422 -19.72 -19.18 -8.47
C PHE A 422 -19.09 -18.01 -9.25
N GLN A 423 -17.80 -17.74 -9.03
CA GLN A 423 -17.08 -16.64 -9.66
C GLN A 423 -17.07 -16.77 -11.19
N SER A 424 -17.01 -17.99 -11.71
CA SER A 424 -17.07 -18.24 -13.15
C SER A 424 -18.43 -17.90 -13.79
N LYS A 425 -19.51 -17.77 -13.00
CA LYS A 425 -20.87 -17.53 -13.53
C LYS A 425 -21.29 -16.07 -13.51
N ILE A 426 -20.53 -15.17 -12.87
CA ILE A 426 -20.94 -13.78 -12.68
C ILE A 426 -19.89 -12.77 -13.15
N VAL A 427 -20.37 -11.62 -13.62
CA VAL A 427 -19.52 -10.50 -14.04
C VAL A 427 -19.32 -9.51 -12.89
N GLY A 428 -20.36 -9.32 -12.07
CA GLY A 428 -20.31 -8.42 -10.94
C GLY A 428 -21.66 -8.18 -10.30
N PHE A 429 -21.73 -7.07 -9.55
CA PHE A 429 -22.81 -6.77 -8.64
C PHE A 429 -23.27 -5.32 -8.76
N VAL A 430 -24.53 -5.09 -8.44
CA VAL A 430 -25.17 -3.78 -8.31
C VAL A 430 -25.88 -3.72 -6.95
N ASP A 431 -25.50 -2.73 -6.15
CA ASP A 431 -26.18 -2.43 -4.89
C ASP A 431 -27.30 -1.41 -5.15
N THR A 432 -28.54 -1.90 -5.13
CA THR A 432 -29.70 -1.10 -5.50
C THR A 432 -30.01 -0.01 -4.48
N LEU A 433 -29.58 -0.16 -3.21
CA LEU A 433 -29.67 0.93 -2.23
C LEU A 433 -28.83 2.14 -2.67
N LYS A 434 -27.65 1.91 -3.24
CA LYS A 434 -26.82 2.98 -3.80
C LYS A 434 -27.39 3.51 -5.10
N LEU A 435 -27.93 2.63 -5.95
CA LEU A 435 -28.59 3.01 -7.20
C LEU A 435 -29.74 3.99 -6.94
N PHE A 436 -30.69 3.62 -6.07
CA PHE A 436 -31.84 4.47 -5.79
C PHE A 436 -31.48 5.79 -5.11
N LYS A 437 -30.46 5.81 -4.25
CA LYS A 437 -29.92 7.08 -3.69
C LYS A 437 -29.36 8.02 -4.76
N LEU A 438 -28.84 7.45 -5.85
CA LEU A 438 -28.29 8.22 -6.95
C LEU A 438 -29.39 8.70 -7.90
N SER A 439 -30.29 7.80 -8.29
CA SER A 439 -31.35 8.10 -9.26
C SER A 439 -32.54 8.87 -8.66
N PHE A 440 -32.81 8.72 -7.36
CA PHE A 440 -33.90 9.39 -6.65
C PHE A 440 -33.38 10.01 -5.34
N PRO A 441 -32.63 11.12 -5.39
CA PRO A 441 -32.09 11.75 -4.20
C PRO A 441 -33.20 12.32 -3.29
N ASN A 442 -32.89 12.49 -2.01
CA ASN A 442 -33.74 13.14 -0.99
C ASN A 442 -35.05 12.44 -0.60
N LEU A 443 -35.18 11.13 -0.83
CA LEU A 443 -36.27 10.35 -0.23
C LEU A 443 -36.10 10.21 1.30
N GLY A 444 -37.21 10.17 2.03
CA GLY A 444 -37.22 10.05 3.50
C GLY A 444 -36.71 8.71 4.02
N SER A 445 -36.83 7.64 3.23
CA SER A 445 -36.24 6.33 3.50
C SER A 445 -35.84 5.67 2.19
N TYR A 446 -34.83 4.81 2.27
CA TYR A 446 -34.40 3.96 1.16
C TYR A 446 -34.45 2.48 1.53
N SER A 447 -35.20 2.07 2.56
CA SER A 447 -35.51 0.66 2.73
C SER A 447 -36.31 0.17 1.51
N GLN A 448 -36.07 -1.06 1.06
CA GLN A 448 -36.74 -1.61 -0.12
C GLN A 448 -38.26 -1.49 -0.04
N CYS A 449 -38.87 -1.97 1.06
CA CYS A 449 -40.31 -1.83 1.30
C CYS A 449 -40.80 -0.38 1.14
N LYS A 450 -40.07 0.62 1.67
CA LYS A 450 -40.51 2.02 1.55
C LYS A 450 -40.31 2.59 0.14
N LEU A 451 -39.30 2.12 -0.60
CA LEU A 451 -39.11 2.46 -2.01
C LEU A 451 -40.23 1.87 -2.87
N CYS A 452 -40.60 0.61 -2.63
CA CYS A 452 -41.72 -0.05 -3.30
C CYS A 452 -43.04 0.68 -3.07
N ASP A 453 -43.35 1.02 -1.81
CA ASP A 453 -44.52 1.81 -1.43
C ASP A 453 -44.52 3.19 -2.11
N THR A 454 -43.41 3.94 -2.00
CA THR A 454 -43.35 5.33 -2.46
C THR A 454 -43.30 5.46 -3.99
N LEU A 455 -42.59 4.57 -4.68
CA LEU A 455 -42.32 4.71 -6.11
C LEU A 455 -43.31 3.92 -6.98
N ILE A 456 -43.70 2.71 -6.58
CA ILE A 456 -44.55 1.82 -7.38
C ILE A 456 -45.86 1.42 -6.67
N ASN A 457 -46.17 2.03 -5.51
CA ASN A 457 -47.37 1.75 -4.72
C ASN A 457 -47.55 0.24 -4.42
N LEU A 458 -46.45 -0.44 -4.08
CA LEU A 458 -46.43 -1.87 -3.80
C LEU A 458 -46.14 -2.12 -2.32
N SER A 459 -47.09 -2.76 -1.65
CA SER A 459 -46.90 -3.42 -0.35
C SER A 459 -46.71 -4.92 -0.58
N TYR A 460 -45.79 -5.54 0.16
CA TYR A 460 -45.46 -6.96 0.06
C TYR A 460 -44.92 -7.45 1.41
N ASP A 461 -44.81 -8.77 1.57
CA ASP A 461 -44.24 -9.40 2.76
C ASP A 461 -42.72 -9.23 2.76
N ALA A 462 -42.25 -8.11 3.32
CA ALA A 462 -40.83 -7.86 3.47
C ALA A 462 -40.23 -8.83 4.49
N HIS A 463 -38.98 -9.27 4.28
CA HIS A 463 -38.29 -10.28 5.09
C HIS A 463 -38.64 -11.74 4.74
N ASN A 464 -39.14 -11.94 3.52
CA ASN A 464 -39.09 -13.20 2.80
C ASN A 464 -38.26 -12.97 1.54
N ALA A 465 -37.13 -13.67 1.41
CA ALA A 465 -36.18 -13.41 0.33
C ALA A 465 -36.81 -13.59 -1.07
N GLU A 466 -37.82 -14.45 -1.23
CA GLU A 466 -38.52 -14.62 -2.51
C GLU A 466 -39.40 -13.40 -2.87
N ASP A 467 -40.18 -12.91 -1.91
CA ASP A 467 -41.00 -11.72 -2.10
C ASP A 467 -40.13 -10.47 -2.28
N ASP A 468 -39.01 -10.38 -1.55
CA ASP A 468 -38.02 -9.31 -1.70
C ASP A 468 -37.39 -9.28 -3.09
N VAL A 469 -36.98 -10.42 -3.69
CA VAL A 469 -36.45 -10.40 -5.07
C VAL A 469 -37.53 -10.07 -6.11
N ASN A 470 -38.77 -10.48 -5.89
CA ASN A 470 -39.90 -10.15 -6.77
C ASN A 470 -40.22 -8.65 -6.74
N ALA A 471 -40.27 -8.07 -5.54
CA ALA A 471 -40.49 -6.64 -5.35
C ALA A 471 -39.33 -5.81 -5.93
N LEU A 472 -38.08 -6.25 -5.72
CA LEU A 472 -36.90 -5.56 -6.27
C LEU A 472 -36.85 -5.61 -7.80
N PHE A 473 -37.19 -6.76 -8.39
CA PHE A 473 -37.31 -6.92 -9.84
C PHE A 473 -38.29 -5.89 -10.42
N ARG A 474 -39.49 -5.80 -9.85
CA ARG A 474 -40.50 -4.83 -10.30
C ARG A 474 -40.02 -3.40 -10.12
N LEU A 475 -39.48 -3.07 -8.96
CA LEU A 475 -39.03 -1.73 -8.63
C LEU A 475 -37.96 -1.24 -9.61
N VAL A 476 -36.96 -2.06 -9.94
CA VAL A 476 -35.91 -1.69 -10.89
C VAL A 476 -36.48 -1.58 -12.31
N ASN A 477 -37.27 -2.54 -12.78
CA ASN A 477 -37.81 -2.52 -14.16
C ASN A 477 -38.83 -1.41 -14.40
N GLU A 478 -39.60 -0.99 -13.38
CA GLU A 478 -40.60 0.07 -13.52
C GLU A 478 -40.01 1.48 -13.36
N LYS A 479 -38.82 1.63 -12.76
CA LYS A 479 -38.27 2.96 -12.39
C LYS A 479 -36.88 3.28 -12.92
N ILE A 480 -36.11 2.30 -13.36
CA ILE A 480 -34.73 2.50 -13.83
C ILE A 480 -34.69 2.29 -15.33
N ASP A 481 -34.90 3.38 -16.07
CA ASP A 481 -34.83 3.37 -17.53
C ASP A 481 -33.42 3.68 -18.07
N ASN A 482 -32.61 4.40 -17.28
CA ASN A 482 -31.26 4.81 -17.67
C ASN A 482 -30.17 4.03 -16.92
N PHE A 483 -29.44 3.19 -17.66
CA PHE A 483 -28.34 2.37 -17.13
C PHE A 483 -27.06 3.15 -16.79
N THR A 484 -27.01 4.46 -17.04
CA THR A 484 -25.87 5.31 -16.63
C THR A 484 -25.63 5.27 -15.12
N ASP A 485 -26.69 5.30 -14.32
CA ASP A 485 -26.55 5.26 -12.86
C ASP A 485 -26.19 3.85 -12.36
N VAL A 486 -26.74 2.81 -13.01
CA VAL A 486 -26.35 1.41 -12.79
C VAL A 486 -24.85 1.23 -13.02
N GLN A 487 -24.34 1.78 -14.12
CA GLN A 487 -22.91 1.76 -14.48
C GLN A 487 -22.01 2.41 -13.41
N LYS A 488 -22.50 3.46 -12.76
CA LYS A 488 -21.75 4.17 -11.70
C LYS A 488 -21.65 3.33 -10.43
N VAL A 489 -22.71 2.61 -10.05
CA VAL A 489 -22.75 1.84 -8.79
C VAL A 489 -22.28 0.38 -8.92
N PHE A 490 -22.14 -0.10 -10.16
CA PHE A 490 -21.59 -1.42 -10.46
C PHE A 490 -20.19 -1.63 -9.91
N GLN A 491 -19.96 -2.82 -9.37
CA GLN A 491 -18.64 -3.34 -8.99
C GLN A 491 -18.44 -4.71 -9.61
N SER A 492 -17.26 -4.96 -10.19
CA SER A 492 -16.92 -6.29 -10.72
C SER A 492 -16.86 -7.32 -9.61
N GLU A 493 -17.07 -8.59 -9.96
CA GLU A 493 -16.93 -9.73 -9.05
C GLU A 493 -15.60 -9.65 -8.28
N LEU A 494 -14.49 -9.52 -9.01
CA LEU A 494 -13.13 -9.41 -8.43
C LEU A 494 -13.01 -8.31 -7.38
N SER A 495 -13.68 -7.17 -7.60
CA SER A 495 -13.68 -6.02 -6.69
C SER A 495 -14.43 -6.33 -5.40
N VAL A 496 -15.57 -7.02 -5.50
CA VAL A 496 -16.39 -7.45 -4.36
C VAL A 496 -15.69 -8.57 -3.57
N PHE A 497 -15.15 -9.58 -4.25
CA PHE A 497 -14.39 -10.66 -3.63
C PHE A 497 -13.14 -10.14 -2.91
N TYR A 498 -12.40 -9.20 -3.52
CA TYR A 498 -11.28 -8.54 -2.85
C TYR A 498 -11.70 -7.87 -1.53
N ASN A 499 -12.86 -7.21 -1.50
CA ASN A 499 -13.39 -6.61 -0.28
C ASN A 499 -13.73 -7.66 0.78
N TYR A 500 -14.31 -8.80 0.39
CA TYR A 500 -14.56 -9.95 1.28
C TYR A 500 -13.25 -10.47 1.90
N VAL A 501 -12.24 -10.79 1.08
CA VAL A 501 -10.93 -11.27 1.56
C VAL A 501 -10.26 -10.25 2.47
N SER A 502 -10.31 -8.96 2.12
CA SER A 502 -9.76 -7.87 2.94
C SER A 502 -10.45 -7.77 4.31
N LEU A 503 -11.77 -7.95 4.36
CA LEU A 503 -12.54 -7.96 5.60
C LEU A 503 -12.24 -9.20 6.46
N LYS A 504 -12.16 -10.40 5.85
CA LYS A 504 -11.77 -11.63 6.55
C LYS A 504 -10.39 -11.48 7.20
N GLN A 505 -9.42 -10.94 6.45
CA GLN A 505 -8.08 -10.63 6.95
C GLN A 505 -8.11 -9.60 8.09
N MET A 506 -8.92 -8.54 7.96
CA MET A 506 -9.07 -7.53 9.01
C MET A 506 -9.56 -8.16 10.31
N ASN A 507 -10.63 -8.95 10.26
CA ASN A 507 -11.21 -9.59 11.43
C ASN A 507 -10.23 -10.56 12.11
N LYS A 508 -9.39 -11.24 11.33
CA LYS A 508 -8.29 -12.08 11.87
C LYS A 508 -7.22 -11.25 12.59
N ASN A 509 -6.84 -10.10 12.04
CA ASN A 509 -5.66 -9.35 12.50
C ASN A 509 -5.97 -8.28 13.57
N VAL A 510 -7.15 -7.65 13.55
CA VAL A 510 -7.54 -6.58 14.49
C VAL A 510 -7.41 -6.99 15.97
N PRO A 511 -7.77 -8.23 16.39
CA PRO A 511 -7.61 -8.64 17.79
C PRO A 511 -6.18 -8.46 18.33
N SER A 512 -5.15 -8.72 17.51
CA SER A 512 -3.75 -8.51 17.91
C SER A 512 -3.39 -7.04 18.16
N LEU A 513 -4.18 -6.10 17.61
CA LEU A 513 -3.97 -4.66 17.73
C LEU A 513 -4.80 -4.04 18.87
N LYS A 514 -5.49 -4.86 19.67
CA LYS A 514 -6.41 -4.40 20.71
C LYS A 514 -5.72 -3.49 21.73
N GLN A 515 -4.53 -3.87 22.20
CA GLN A 515 -3.76 -3.03 23.13
C GLN A 515 -3.47 -1.64 22.55
N MET A 516 -3.07 -1.55 21.28
CA MET A 516 -2.83 -0.27 20.60
C MET A 516 -4.10 0.60 20.48
N LEU A 517 -5.28 -0.02 20.44
CA LEU A 517 -6.57 0.68 20.43
C LEU A 517 -6.94 1.18 21.83
N ASP A 518 -6.77 0.33 22.84
CA ASP A 518 -7.08 0.62 24.24
C ASP A 518 -6.16 1.76 24.76
N ASP A 519 -4.88 1.71 24.42
CA ASP A 519 -3.87 2.73 24.75
C ASP A 519 -3.94 3.97 23.84
N LYS A 520 -4.90 3.99 22.88
CA LYS A 520 -5.12 5.09 21.93
C LYS A 520 -3.89 5.46 21.08
N VAL A 521 -2.94 4.55 20.92
CA VAL A 521 -1.78 4.67 20.01
C VAL A 521 -2.25 4.84 18.57
N VAL A 522 -3.30 4.11 18.19
CA VAL A 522 -3.93 4.21 16.88
C VAL A 522 -5.44 4.34 16.97
N THR A 523 -6.03 5.04 16.00
CA THR A 523 -7.49 5.09 15.87
C THR A 523 -8.02 3.76 15.36
N LYS A 524 -9.32 3.48 15.60
CA LYS A 524 -10.04 2.35 14.99
C LYS A 524 -9.87 2.28 13.47
N ARG A 525 -9.87 3.43 12.79
CA ARG A 525 -9.64 3.51 11.35
C ARG A 525 -8.24 3.04 10.98
N THR A 526 -7.21 3.51 11.69
CA THR A 526 -5.82 3.14 11.45
C THR A 526 -5.59 1.66 11.73
N ALA A 527 -6.10 1.11 12.83
CA ALA A 527 -6.02 -0.33 13.13
C ALA A 527 -6.67 -1.18 12.04
N ASN A 528 -7.86 -0.77 11.56
CA ASN A 528 -8.51 -1.44 10.43
C ASN A 528 -7.67 -1.38 9.15
N CYS A 529 -7.00 -0.25 8.87
CA CYS A 529 -6.09 -0.14 7.72
C CYS A 529 -4.87 -1.07 7.86
N ILE A 530 -4.24 -1.13 9.03
CA ILE A 530 -3.13 -2.05 9.33
C ILE A 530 -3.60 -3.49 9.07
N ALA A 531 -4.69 -3.89 9.72
CA ALA A 531 -5.24 -5.23 9.65
C ALA A 531 -5.66 -5.64 8.23
N ARG A 532 -6.38 -4.77 7.50
CA ARG A 532 -6.77 -4.99 6.10
C ARG A 532 -5.58 -5.17 5.15
N SER A 533 -4.46 -4.53 5.47
CA SER A 533 -3.23 -4.65 4.67
C SER A 533 -2.47 -5.97 4.92
N GLY A 534 -3.02 -6.87 5.73
CA GLY A 534 -2.40 -8.15 6.08
C GLY A 534 -1.49 -8.08 7.31
N LEU A 535 -1.28 -6.90 7.89
CA LEU A 535 -0.41 -6.71 9.06
C LEU A 535 -1.16 -6.99 10.37
N ASN A 536 -0.42 -7.45 11.38
CA ASN A 536 -0.86 -7.69 12.76
C ASN A 536 0.25 -7.19 13.70
N LEU A 537 0.07 -7.26 15.02
CA LEU A 537 1.08 -6.73 15.96
C LEU A 537 2.47 -7.38 15.81
N SER A 538 2.54 -8.68 15.59
CA SER A 538 3.83 -9.38 15.44
C SER A 538 4.58 -8.96 14.18
N HIS A 539 3.90 -8.72 13.06
CA HIS A 539 4.52 -8.10 11.88
C HIS A 539 5.08 -6.71 12.16
N LEU A 540 4.39 -5.90 13.00
CA LEU A 540 4.88 -4.58 13.37
C LEU A 540 6.11 -4.67 14.27
N ARG A 541 6.11 -5.58 15.26
CA ARG A 541 7.29 -5.87 16.09
C ARG A 541 8.49 -6.29 15.24
N LEU A 542 8.27 -7.16 14.24
CA LEU A 542 9.32 -7.58 13.33
C LEU A 542 9.85 -6.43 12.44
N ALA A 543 8.96 -5.59 11.91
CA ALA A 543 9.37 -4.41 11.16
C ALA A 543 10.22 -3.46 12.02
N TYR A 544 9.83 -3.28 13.28
CA TYR A 544 10.55 -2.45 14.23
C TYR A 544 11.88 -3.06 14.66
N SER A 545 11.96 -4.37 14.93
CA SER A 545 13.23 -5.01 15.29
C SER A 545 14.26 -4.95 14.17
N ARG A 546 13.80 -4.99 12.91
CA ARG A 546 14.68 -4.92 11.73
C ARG A 546 15.26 -3.53 11.45
N ASN A 547 14.48 -2.47 11.59
CA ASN A 547 14.95 -1.12 11.22
C ASN A 547 14.28 0.03 12.02
N GLY A 548 13.85 -0.27 13.26
CA GLY A 548 13.18 0.63 14.18
C GLY A 548 12.01 1.38 13.55
N ARG A 549 11.94 2.68 13.87
CA ARG A 549 10.97 3.63 13.28
C ARG A 549 11.00 3.66 11.75
N THR A 550 12.16 3.46 11.12
CA THR A 550 12.28 3.46 9.66
C THR A 550 11.61 2.22 9.07
N GLY A 551 11.71 1.07 9.72
CA GLY A 551 11.00 -0.15 9.32
C GLY A 551 9.48 0.03 9.32
N ILE A 552 8.93 0.63 10.38
CA ILE A 552 7.49 0.96 10.44
C ILE A 552 7.09 1.94 9.34
N LYS A 553 7.90 2.99 9.13
CA LYS A 553 7.66 3.96 8.06
C LYS A 553 7.60 3.28 6.69
N ASP A 554 8.55 2.40 6.40
CA ASP A 554 8.71 1.77 5.09
C ASP A 554 7.57 0.81 4.80
N ILE A 555 7.10 0.05 5.80
CA ILE A 555 5.92 -0.81 5.69
C ILE A 555 4.63 0.03 5.55
N PHE A 556 4.44 1.06 6.39
CA PHE A 556 3.21 1.86 6.35
C PHE A 556 3.09 2.71 5.07
N SER A 557 4.23 3.15 4.54
CA SER A 557 4.32 4.01 3.35
C SER A 557 4.49 3.23 2.05
N GLU A 558 4.56 1.90 2.11
CA GLU A 558 4.66 1.02 0.94
C GLU A 558 3.51 1.33 -0.04
N PRO A 559 3.77 1.47 -1.34
CA PRO A 559 2.71 1.72 -2.31
C PRO A 559 1.67 0.58 -2.34
N CYS A 560 0.40 0.93 -2.20
CA CYS A 560 -0.74 0.03 -2.39
C CYS A 560 -1.74 0.70 -3.35
N GLY A 561 -1.67 0.34 -4.64
CA GLY A 561 -2.29 1.09 -5.73
C GLY A 561 -1.83 2.57 -5.75
N SER A 562 -2.79 3.51 -5.75
CA SER A 562 -2.51 4.95 -5.70
C SER A 562 -2.27 5.51 -4.29
N LYS A 563 -2.40 4.67 -3.25
CA LYS A 563 -2.33 5.08 -1.84
C LYS A 563 -1.14 4.42 -1.14
N ALA A 564 -0.88 4.85 0.10
CA ALA A 564 0.02 4.13 0.98
C ALA A 564 -0.69 2.90 1.57
N ARG A 565 0.07 1.85 1.90
CA ARG A 565 -0.41 0.63 2.54
C ARG A 565 -1.22 0.92 3.81
N VAL A 566 -0.72 1.82 4.65
CA VAL A 566 -1.42 2.30 5.86
C VAL A 566 -1.46 3.82 5.90
N THR A 567 -0.30 4.48 5.97
CA THR A 567 -0.21 5.95 6.10
C THR A 567 1.21 6.46 5.83
N LYS A 568 1.30 7.74 5.42
CA LYS A 568 2.58 8.48 5.34
C LYS A 568 2.74 9.48 6.51
N SER A 569 1.78 9.53 7.44
CA SER A 569 1.78 10.48 8.54
C SER A 569 2.90 10.16 9.54
N ALA A 570 3.84 11.09 9.70
CA ALA A 570 4.92 10.95 10.68
C ALA A 570 4.39 10.75 12.10
N LYS A 571 3.35 11.51 12.50
CA LYS A 571 2.73 11.41 13.83
C LYS A 571 2.27 9.98 14.17
N ILE A 572 1.63 9.30 13.21
CA ILE A 572 1.14 7.93 13.44
C ILE A 572 2.32 6.95 13.49
N ILE A 573 3.29 7.12 12.59
CA ILE A 573 4.50 6.28 12.56
C ILE A 573 5.28 6.41 13.87
N ASP A 574 5.44 7.63 14.38
CA ASP A 574 6.14 7.92 15.64
C ASP A 574 5.40 7.26 16.81
N SER A 575 4.09 7.51 16.94
CA SER A 575 3.28 6.92 18.02
C SER A 575 3.32 5.38 18.04
N VAL A 576 3.25 4.73 16.87
CA VAL A 576 3.37 3.27 16.77
C VAL A 576 4.79 2.81 17.11
N SER A 577 5.81 3.55 16.67
CA SER A 577 7.22 3.23 16.93
C SER A 577 7.56 3.35 18.41
N ASP A 578 6.99 4.34 19.10
CA ASP A 578 7.19 4.56 20.54
C ASP A 578 6.52 3.43 21.35
N PHE A 579 5.28 3.07 21.00
CA PHE A 579 4.59 1.92 21.61
C PHE A 579 5.36 0.60 21.43
N LEU A 580 5.92 0.36 20.25
CA LEU A 580 6.70 -0.85 19.97
C LEU A 580 8.08 -0.86 20.64
N LYS A 581 8.57 0.30 21.08
CA LYS A 581 9.84 0.42 21.82
C LYS A 581 9.70 -0.03 23.28
N GLU A 582 8.50 0.11 23.82
CA GLU A 582 8.16 -0.21 25.21
C GLU A 582 7.72 -1.68 25.40
N LEU A 583 7.55 -2.41 24.29
CA LEU A 583 7.24 -3.83 24.21
C LEU A 583 8.49 -4.65 23.91
#